data_AF-A0A8T4RD19-F1
#
_entry.id   AF-A0A8T4RD19-F1
#
_cell.length_a   1.000
_cell.length_b   1.000
_cell.length_c   1.000
_cell.angle_alpha   90.00
_cell.angle_beta   90.00
_cell.angle_gamma   90.00
#
_symmetry.space_group_name_H-M   'P 1'
#
loop_
_entity.id
_entity.type
_entity.pdbx_description
1 polymer ?
#
loop_
_entity_poly.entity_id
_entity_poly.type
_entity_poly.pdbx_seq_one_letter_code
_entity_poly.pdbx_strand_id
1 'polypeptide(L)'
;MNISEAIARLTRAMLLVSASDNFDKDEFLGLIEDVIDEKHWSYIQTGLSRNDKTSLLRGLMGALSHYEAEQEKERNDKRLSSFTD
;
A
#
# COMPACT_ATOMS: atom_id res chain seq x y z
N MET A 1 6.43 -6.85 -10.04
CA MET A 1 5.05 -6.45 -9.65
C MET A 1 4.70 -5.14 -10.35
N ASN A 2 3.47 -4.97 -10.82
CA ASN A 2 3.03 -3.73 -11.47
C ASN A 2 2.54 -2.71 -10.41
N ILE A 3 2.84 -1.41 -10.58
CA ILE A 3 2.37 -0.33 -9.69
C ILE A 3 0.83 -0.38 -9.50
N SER A 4 0.08 -0.65 -10.56
CA SER A 4 -1.40 -0.72 -10.47
C SER A 4 -1.88 -1.89 -9.62
N GLU A 5 -1.15 -3.01 -9.64
CA GLU A 5 -1.43 -4.18 -8.82
C GLU A 5 -1.10 -3.90 -7.34
N ALA A 6 0.04 -3.25 -7.08
CA ALA A 6 0.41 -2.80 -5.73
C ALA A 6 -0.66 -1.88 -5.12
N ILE A 7 -1.12 -0.87 -5.87
CA ILE A 7 -2.19 0.06 -5.45
C ILE A 7 -3.49 -0.70 -5.13
N ALA A 8 -3.89 -1.63 -5.99
CA ALA A 8 -5.12 -2.42 -5.79
C ALA A 8 -5.03 -3.29 -4.54
N ARG A 9 -3.89 -3.95 -4.32
CA ARG A 9 -3.62 -4.79 -3.14
C ARG A 9 -3.65 -3.97 -1.85
N LEU A 10 -2.99 -2.81 -1.82
CA LEU A 10 -2.98 -1.90 -0.66
C LEU A 10 -4.38 -1.35 -0.35
N THR A 11 -5.14 -0.98 -1.39
CA THR A 11 -6.52 -0.50 -1.23
C THR A 11 -7.40 -1.60 -0.64
N ARG A 12 -7.27 -2.84 -1.11
CA ARG A 12 -8.00 -3.98 -0.57
C ARG A 12 -7.62 -4.26 0.90
N ALA A 13 -6.34 -4.18 1.23
CA ALA A 13 -5.87 -4.31 2.62
C ALA A 13 -6.47 -3.22 3.52
N MET A 14 -6.56 -1.98 3.05
CA MET A 14 -7.20 -0.88 3.79
C MET A 14 -8.69 -1.14 4.02
N LEU A 15 -9.41 -1.61 3.01
CA LEU A 15 -10.83 -1.95 3.13
C LEU A 15 -11.03 -3.08 4.15
N LEU A 16 -10.17 -4.10 4.12
CA LEU A 16 -10.20 -5.22 5.05
C LEU A 16 -10.03 -4.76 6.51
N VAL A 17 -9.03 -3.91 6.78
CA VAL A 17 -8.80 -3.33 8.13
C VAL A 17 -9.93 -2.41 8.57
N SER A 18 -10.54 -1.68 7.63
CA SER A 18 -11.60 -0.70 7.94
C SER A 18 -12.96 -1.36 8.19
N ALA A 19 -13.24 -2.50 7.55
CA ALA A 19 -14.54 -3.16 7.61
C ALA A 19 -14.83 -3.89 8.93
N SER A 20 -13.80 -4.38 9.64
CA SER A 20 -13.97 -5.18 10.86
C SER A 20 -12.83 -4.96 11.84
N ASP A 21 -13.12 -5.03 13.16
CA ASP A 21 -12.08 -5.07 14.21
C ASP A 21 -11.36 -6.42 14.29
N ASN A 22 -11.96 -7.46 13.73
CA ASN A 22 -11.39 -8.81 13.59
C ASN A 22 -11.38 -9.19 12.11
N PHE A 23 -10.40 -8.69 11.37
CA PHE A 23 -10.14 -9.12 10.00
C PHE A 23 -9.20 -10.33 9.99
N ASP A 24 -9.23 -11.09 8.89
CA ASP A 24 -8.31 -12.20 8.68
C ASP A 24 -6.88 -11.67 8.48
N LYS A 25 -5.99 -11.98 9.43
CA LYS A 25 -4.61 -11.52 9.42
C LYS A 25 -3.79 -12.18 8.30
N ASP A 26 -4.11 -13.41 7.92
CA ASP A 26 -3.40 -14.12 6.86
C ASP A 26 -3.80 -13.55 5.48
N GLU A 27 -5.11 -13.28 5.27
CA GLU A 27 -5.55 -12.53 4.07
C GLU A 27 -4.88 -11.16 4.02
N PHE A 28 -4.86 -10.43 5.13
CA PHE A 28 -4.21 -9.13 5.21
C PHE A 28 -2.72 -9.19 4.87
N LEU A 29 -1.98 -10.14 5.46
CA LEU A 29 -0.55 -10.32 5.20
C LEU A 29 -0.28 -10.69 3.74
N GLY A 30 -1.06 -11.58 3.15
CA GLY A 30 -0.95 -11.94 1.74
C GLY A 30 -1.25 -10.76 0.79
N LEU A 31 -2.13 -9.84 1.17
CA LEU A 31 -2.36 -8.63 0.38
C LEU A 31 -1.15 -7.70 0.37
N ILE A 32 -0.40 -7.62 1.47
CA ILE A 32 0.68 -6.64 1.63
C ILE A 32 2.08 -7.20 1.39
N GLU A 33 2.20 -8.51 1.23
CA GLU A 33 3.44 -9.21 0.94
C GLU A 33 4.12 -8.65 -0.32
N ASP A 34 5.42 -8.35 -0.23
CA ASP A 34 6.23 -7.73 -1.28
C ASP A 34 5.76 -6.34 -1.76
N VAL A 35 4.75 -5.74 -1.12
CA VAL A 35 4.24 -4.39 -1.42
C VAL A 35 4.64 -3.37 -0.36
N ILE A 36 4.89 -3.83 0.86
CA ILE A 36 5.26 -2.96 1.98
C ILE A 36 6.78 -2.94 2.14
N ASP A 37 7.37 -1.75 2.10
CA ASP A 37 8.78 -1.56 2.45
C ASP A 37 9.02 -1.67 3.97
N GLU A 38 10.29 -1.75 4.36
CA GLU A 38 10.71 -1.91 5.76
C GLU A 38 10.20 -0.78 6.67
N LYS A 39 10.17 0.46 6.17
CA LYS A 39 9.71 1.62 6.92
C LYS A 39 8.23 1.48 7.26
N HIS A 40 7.40 1.13 6.27
CA HIS A 40 5.96 0.98 6.44
C HIS A 40 5.62 -0.30 7.22
N TRP A 41 6.42 -1.37 7.08
CA TRP A 41 6.28 -2.62 7.81
C TRP A 41 6.31 -2.42 9.33
N SER A 42 7.16 -1.52 9.83
CA SER A 42 7.24 -1.22 11.27
C SER A 42 5.90 -0.76 11.87
N TYR A 43 5.13 0.03 11.12
CA TYR A 43 3.78 0.45 11.52
C TYR A 43 2.79 -0.72 11.46
N ILE A 44 2.92 -1.58 10.44
CA ILE A 44 2.09 -2.78 10.33
C ILE A 44 2.31 -3.71 11.52
N GLN A 45 3.55 -4.02 11.87
CA GLN A 45 3.88 -4.87 13.03
C GLN A 45 3.35 -4.28 14.34
N THR A 46 3.48 -2.96 14.51
CA THR A 46 2.93 -2.26 15.69
C THR A 46 1.41 -2.39 15.74
N GLY A 47 0.74 -2.20 14.60
CA GLY A 47 -0.71 -2.35 14.48
C GLY A 47 -1.19 -3.78 14.76
N LEU A 48 -0.52 -4.78 14.21
CA LEU A 48 -0.87 -6.20 14.42
C LEU A 48 -0.65 -6.67 15.86
N SER A 49 0.42 -6.20 16.52
CA SER A 49 0.75 -6.58 17.89
C SER A 49 -0.14 -5.91 18.94
N ARG A 50 -0.64 -4.71 18.65
CA ARG A 50 -1.47 -3.92 19.57
C ARG A 50 -2.96 -3.91 19.22
N ASN A 51 -3.34 -4.59 18.14
CA ASN A 51 -4.65 -4.47 17.51
C ASN A 51 -5.02 -2.99 17.22
N ASP A 52 -4.04 -2.19 16.83
CA ASP A 52 -4.20 -0.76 16.55
C ASP A 52 -4.36 -0.52 15.05
N LYS A 53 -5.61 -0.28 14.65
CA LYS A 53 -5.97 0.06 13.27
C LYS A 53 -5.29 1.33 12.76
N THR A 54 -5.02 2.30 13.63
CA THR A 54 -4.40 3.56 13.21
C THR A 54 -2.99 3.31 12.70
N SER A 55 -2.22 2.49 13.42
CA SER A 55 -0.88 2.07 12.98
C SER A 55 -0.94 1.26 11.69
N LEU A 56 -1.89 0.32 11.54
CA LEU A 56 -2.08 -0.43 10.30
C LEU A 56 -2.35 0.50 9.11
N LEU A 57 -3.35 1.38 9.24
CA LEU A 57 -3.73 2.32 8.19
C LEU A 57 -2.58 3.28 7.86
N ARG A 58 -1.79 3.71 8.85
CA ARG A 58 -0.62 4.56 8.63
C ARG A 58 0.44 3.87 7.77
N GLY A 59 0.71 2.59 8.03
CA GLY A 59 1.63 1.80 7.18
C GLY A 59 1.11 1.66 5.76
N LEU A 60 -0.17 1.29 5.60
CA LEU A 60 -0.81 1.11 4.30
C LEU A 60 -0.86 2.40 3.48
N MET A 61 -1.29 3.51 4.08
CA MET A 61 -1.38 4.81 3.39
C MET A 61 0.00 5.32 2.97
N GLY A 62 1.03 5.11 3.79
CA GLY A 62 2.40 5.50 3.44
C GLY A 62 2.91 4.76 2.21
N ALA A 63 2.71 3.44 2.16
CA ALA A 63 3.07 2.64 0.99
C ALA A 63 2.21 3.00 -0.23
N LEU A 64 0.91 3.24 -0.06
CA LEU A 64 0.02 3.63 -1.15
C LEU A 64 0.47 4.95 -1.79
N SER A 65 0.78 5.96 -0.95
CA SER A 65 1.27 7.25 -1.42
C SER A 65 2.58 7.12 -2.21
N HIS A 66 3.46 6.21 -1.82
CA HIS A 66 4.69 5.92 -2.57
C HIS A 66 4.38 5.41 -3.98
N TYR A 67 3.53 4.38 -4.11
CA TYR A 67 3.16 3.84 -5.42
C TYR A 67 2.39 4.83 -6.29
N GLU A 68 1.51 5.66 -5.72
CA GLU A 68 0.81 6.71 -6.47
C GLU A 68 1.79 7.75 -7.02
N ALA A 69 2.80 8.13 -6.23
CA ALA A 69 3.85 9.04 -6.68
C ALA A 69 4.70 8.42 -7.80
N GLU A 70 5.04 7.13 -7.72
CA GLU A 70 5.72 6.42 -8.79
C GLU A 70 4.87 6.36 -10.08
N GLN A 71 3.58 6.06 -9.94
CA GLN A 71 2.66 6.04 -11.07
C GLN A 71 2.58 7.40 -11.78
N GLU A 72 2.51 8.49 -11.01
CA GLU A 72 2.46 9.84 -11.56
C GLU A 72 3.77 10.22 -12.26
N LYS A 73 4.91 9.81 -11.70
CA LYS A 73 6.21 9.99 -12.36
C LYS A 73 6.27 9.26 -13.69
N GLU A 74 5.87 7.98 -13.75
CA GLU A 74 5.84 7.22 -15.00
C GLU A 74 4.91 7.83 -16.04
N ARG A 75 3.75 8.37 -15.62
CA ARG A 75 2.83 9.08 -16.52
C ARG A 75 3.46 10.33 -17.10
N ASN A 76 4.18 11.10 -16.29
CA ASN A 76 4.81 12.35 -16.73
C ASN A 76 6.01 12.09 -17.63
N ASP A 77 6.83 11.08 -17.35
CA ASP A 77 7.95 10.68 -18.22
C ASP A 77 7.46 10.21 -19.60
N LYS A 78 6.34 9.46 -19.64
CA LYS A 78 5.68 9.06 -20.90
C LYS A 78 5.10 10.25 -21.69
N ARG A 79 4.53 11.23 -20.99
CA ARG A 79 4.05 12.46 -21.63
C ARG A 79 5.21 13.26 -22.23
N LEU A 80 6.26 13.49 -21.46
CA LEU A 80 7.44 14.25 -21.91
C LEU A 80 8.10 13.63 -23.14
N SER A 81 8.28 12.30 -23.13
CA SER A 81 8.82 11.58 -24.30
C SER A 81 7.95 11.74 -25.54
N SER A 82 6.61 11.69 -25.41
CA SER A 82 5.68 11.89 -26.53
C SER A 82 5.65 13.31 -27.12
N PHE A 83 6.23 14.31 -26.44
CA PHE A 83 6.34 15.69 -26.95
C PHE A 83 7.69 15.99 -27.62
N THR A 84 8.68 15.12 -27.44
CA THR A 84 10.05 15.29 -27.97
C THR A 84 10.34 14.49 -29.25
N ASP A 85 9.37 13.68 -29.71
CA ASP A 85 9.36 13.01 -31.03
C ASP A 85 8.52 13.80 -32.04
#